data_AF-A0A8T0QLY3-F1
#
_entry.id   AF-A0A8T0QLY3-F1
#
_cell.length_a   1.000
_cell.length_b   1.000
_cell.length_c   1.000
_cell.angle_alpha   90.00
_cell.angle_beta   90.00
_cell.angle_gamma   90.00
#
_symmetry.space_group_name_H-M   'P 1'
#
loop_
_entity.id
_entity.type
_entity.pdbx_description
1 polymer ?
#
loop_
_entity_poly.entity_id
_entity_poly.type
_entity_poly.pdbx_seq_one_letter_code
_entity_poly.pdbx_strand_id
1 'polypeptide(L)'
;MFFAGHLGDRVDLRILLTIGMIGTGLFTAAFGAGYWFNIHSFYYFLGMQMMAGLFQSSGWPSVVAVVGNWFGKSKRGLIMGIWNAHTSVGNISGSLIAAAMLKYGWSWSFAVPGIMIALVGLTVFLLLPVSPDVIGIQEDLHFKDSEKTDMDAPLLERSSEAKEKAVGFIEAWRIPGVAPFALCLFFCKLVAYTFLYWLPFYISHTAIGGQYLSDSSAGVLSTLFDVGGVVGGILAGHISDHLDARALTAASFTFSAIPALFFYRIYGSVSLTWNIALMFVTGMLVNGPYALITTAVSADLGTHSSLNGNSRALATVTAIIDGTGSIGAAVGPLLTGYISARSWSAVFTMLMASALVAGLLLTRLVVAEVVAKMESRRAPAPAAGDLPMSTTTTMDEP
;
A
#
# COMPACT_ATOMS: atom_id res chain seq x y z
N MET A 1 -14.10 -0.53 0.87
CA MET A 1 -12.93 0.31 1.21
C MET A 1 -13.33 1.75 1.42
N PHE A 2 -13.85 2.45 0.40
CA PHE A 2 -14.28 3.86 0.51
C PHE A 2 -15.14 4.16 1.75
N PHE A 3 -16.19 3.37 1.99
CA PHE A 3 -17.03 3.49 3.18
C PHE A 3 -16.28 3.14 4.48
N ALA A 4 -15.45 2.09 4.44
CA ALA A 4 -14.73 1.60 5.61
C ALA A 4 -13.63 2.56 6.09
N GLY A 5 -12.97 3.29 5.18
CA GLY A 5 -12.05 4.37 5.56
C GLY A 5 -12.76 5.51 6.29
N HIS A 6 -13.92 5.93 5.76
CA HIS A 6 -14.74 6.95 6.42
C HIS A 6 -15.26 6.50 7.79
N LEU A 7 -15.54 5.21 7.95
CA LEU A 7 -15.89 4.62 9.25
C LEU A 7 -14.67 4.57 10.19
N GLY A 8 -13.48 4.25 9.66
CA GLY A 8 -12.22 4.23 10.41
C GLY A 8 -11.85 5.57 11.03
N ASP A 9 -12.19 6.67 10.37
CA ASP A 9 -11.97 8.02 10.92
C ASP A 9 -12.95 8.39 12.06
N ARG A 10 -13.99 7.58 12.32
CA ARG A 10 -15.05 7.85 13.31
C ARG A 10 -15.12 6.85 14.45
N VAL A 11 -14.48 5.70 14.31
CA VAL A 11 -14.54 4.57 15.24
C VAL A 11 -13.14 4.28 15.74
N ASP A 12 -13.04 3.71 16.94
CA ASP A 12 -11.77 3.20 17.43
C ASP A 12 -11.16 2.19 16.43
N LEU A 13 -9.96 2.49 15.94
CA LEU A 13 -9.29 1.71 14.91
C LEU A 13 -8.97 0.28 15.37
N ARG A 14 -8.69 0.07 16.66
CA ARG A 14 -8.45 -1.29 17.22
C ARG A 14 -9.72 -2.11 17.14
N ILE A 15 -10.86 -1.54 17.53
CA ILE A 15 -12.17 -2.22 17.47
C ILE A 15 -12.54 -2.51 16.02
N LEU A 16 -12.43 -1.52 15.13
CA LEU A 16 -12.78 -1.68 13.71
C LEU A 16 -11.92 -2.75 13.02
N LEU A 17 -10.61 -2.74 13.28
CA LEU A 17 -9.68 -3.73 12.74
C LEU A 17 -9.99 -5.14 13.26
N THR A 18 -10.27 -5.27 14.56
CA THR A 18 -10.65 -6.55 15.19
C THR A 18 -11.91 -7.13 14.55
N ILE A 19 -12.97 -6.33 14.42
CA ILE A 19 -14.23 -6.75 13.79
C ILE A 19 -14.00 -7.15 12.33
N GLY A 20 -13.19 -6.37 11.60
CA GLY A 20 -12.78 -6.68 10.22
C GLY A 20 -12.08 -8.03 10.11
N MET A 21 -11.11 -8.31 10.98
CA MET A 21 -10.32 -9.54 10.94
C MET A 21 -11.13 -10.78 11.35
N ILE A 22 -11.89 -10.69 12.43
CA ILE A 22 -12.75 -11.79 12.89
C ILE A 22 -13.87 -12.07 11.88
N GLY A 23 -14.53 -11.02 11.36
CA GLY A 23 -15.56 -11.16 10.34
C GLY A 23 -15.01 -11.76 9.05
N THR A 24 -13.83 -11.32 8.60
CA THR A 24 -13.13 -11.94 7.47
C THR A 24 -12.92 -13.42 7.71
N GLY A 25 -12.35 -13.78 8.86
CA GLY A 25 -12.07 -15.18 9.21
C GLY A 25 -13.32 -16.06 9.21
N LEU A 26 -14.40 -15.55 9.79
CA LEU A 26 -15.70 -16.23 9.84
C LEU A 26 -16.25 -16.50 8.43
N PHE A 27 -16.33 -15.48 7.58
CA PHE A 27 -16.93 -15.63 6.25
C PHE A 27 -16.02 -16.38 5.26
N THR A 28 -14.70 -16.29 5.40
CA THR A 28 -13.77 -17.14 4.65
C THR A 28 -13.90 -18.60 5.07
N ALA A 29 -13.98 -18.90 6.37
CA ALA A 29 -14.21 -20.27 6.83
C ALA A 29 -15.60 -20.80 6.42
N ALA A 30 -16.62 -19.95 6.45
CA ALA A 30 -17.96 -20.29 5.95
C ALA A 30 -17.92 -20.62 4.45
N PHE A 31 -17.18 -19.86 3.62
CA PHE A 31 -16.98 -20.20 2.20
C PHE A 31 -16.46 -21.64 2.04
N GLY A 32 -15.43 -22.03 2.81
CA GLY A 32 -14.91 -23.40 2.83
C GLY A 32 -15.92 -24.44 3.31
N ALA A 33 -16.75 -24.09 4.31
CA ALA A 33 -17.75 -24.98 4.88
C ALA A 33 -18.83 -25.41 3.87
N GLY A 34 -18.98 -24.69 2.75
CA GLY A 34 -19.81 -25.11 1.63
C GLY A 34 -19.51 -26.54 1.15
N TYR A 35 -18.26 -26.99 1.23
CA TYR A 35 -17.90 -28.38 0.94
C TYR A 35 -18.53 -29.37 1.94
N TRP A 36 -18.35 -29.12 3.24
CA TRP A 36 -18.82 -30.01 4.30
C TRP A 36 -20.35 -30.09 4.36
N PHE A 37 -21.01 -28.99 4.03
CA PHE A 37 -22.47 -28.91 3.93
C PHE A 37 -23.02 -29.31 2.55
N ASN A 38 -22.16 -29.75 1.64
CA ASN A 38 -22.54 -30.21 0.30
C ASN A 38 -23.31 -29.16 -0.53
N ILE A 39 -22.97 -27.87 -0.35
CA ILE A 39 -23.64 -26.73 -0.99
C ILE A 39 -23.06 -26.52 -2.39
N HIS A 40 -23.92 -26.66 -3.40
CA HIS A 40 -23.57 -26.47 -4.83
C HIS A 40 -24.29 -25.25 -5.43
N SER A 41 -24.32 -24.14 -4.70
CA SER A 41 -24.98 -22.90 -5.14
C SER A 41 -23.97 -21.79 -5.35
N PHE A 42 -23.89 -21.29 -6.59
CA PHE A 42 -23.05 -20.12 -6.91
C PHE A 42 -23.35 -18.92 -6.00
N TYR A 43 -24.64 -18.67 -5.72
CA TYR A 43 -25.06 -17.53 -4.90
C TYR A 43 -24.59 -17.64 -3.44
N TYR A 44 -24.44 -18.85 -2.91
CA TYR A 44 -23.86 -19.05 -1.58
C TYR A 44 -22.40 -18.56 -1.55
N PHE A 45 -21.58 -19.04 -2.49
CA PHE A 45 -20.17 -18.67 -2.57
C PHE A 45 -19.99 -17.18 -2.87
N LEU A 46 -20.81 -16.62 -3.76
CA LEU A 46 -20.82 -15.19 -4.03
C LEU A 46 -21.18 -14.39 -2.77
N GLY A 47 -22.22 -14.79 -2.03
CA GLY A 47 -22.63 -14.13 -0.79
C GLY A 47 -21.54 -14.16 0.27
N MET A 48 -20.92 -15.32 0.52
CA MET A 48 -19.83 -15.46 1.48
C MET A 48 -18.62 -14.60 1.08
N GLN A 49 -18.26 -14.58 -0.21
CA GLN A 49 -17.16 -13.76 -0.72
C GLN A 49 -17.44 -12.26 -0.58
N MET A 50 -18.67 -11.81 -0.85
CA MET A 50 -19.07 -10.41 -0.69
C MET A 50 -19.02 -9.98 0.78
N MET A 51 -19.48 -10.83 1.70
CA MET A 51 -19.41 -10.56 3.13
C MET A 51 -17.96 -10.55 3.63
N ALA A 52 -17.14 -11.53 3.25
CA ALA A 52 -15.71 -11.52 3.57
C ALA A 52 -15.03 -10.25 3.04
N GLY A 53 -15.31 -9.85 1.79
CA GLY A 53 -14.78 -8.63 1.18
C GLY A 53 -15.21 -7.35 1.92
N LEU A 54 -16.45 -7.29 2.42
CA LEU A 54 -16.94 -6.16 3.22
C LEU A 54 -16.07 -5.96 4.47
N PHE A 55 -15.84 -7.03 5.24
CA PHE A 55 -15.02 -7.01 6.45
C PHE A 55 -13.53 -6.79 6.16
N GLN A 56 -12.98 -7.42 5.12
CA GLN A 56 -11.59 -7.19 4.70
C GLN A 56 -11.32 -5.72 4.32
N SER A 57 -12.35 -5.02 3.85
CA SER A 57 -12.20 -3.67 3.34
C SER A 57 -11.88 -2.61 4.39
N SER A 58 -12.03 -2.90 5.69
CA SER A 58 -11.58 -2.03 6.78
C SER A 58 -10.11 -2.23 7.16
N GLY A 59 -9.51 -3.36 6.79
CA GLY A 59 -8.18 -3.74 7.25
C GLY A 59 -7.10 -2.75 6.81
N TRP A 60 -6.91 -2.59 5.50
CA TRP A 60 -5.82 -1.78 4.96
C TRP A 60 -5.85 -0.30 5.42
N PRO A 61 -6.99 0.44 5.28
CA PRO A 61 -7.05 1.83 5.72
C PRO A 61 -6.76 2.00 7.21
N SER A 62 -7.22 1.06 8.05
CA SER A 62 -7.02 1.12 9.50
C SER A 62 -5.56 0.89 9.88
N VAL A 63 -4.88 -0.09 9.28
CA VAL A 63 -3.50 -0.41 9.64
C VAL A 63 -2.54 0.67 9.12
N VAL A 64 -2.75 1.20 7.91
CA VAL A 64 -1.95 2.35 7.42
C VAL A 64 -2.15 3.57 8.31
N ALA A 65 -3.38 3.83 8.78
CA ALA A 65 -3.64 4.92 9.72
C ALA A 65 -2.88 4.72 11.03
N VAL A 66 -2.90 3.51 11.61
CA VAL A 66 -2.13 3.18 12.82
C VAL A 66 -0.63 3.43 12.57
N VAL A 67 -0.04 2.82 11.55
CA VAL A 67 1.41 2.97 11.28
C VAL A 67 1.77 4.42 10.97
N GLY A 68 0.92 5.15 10.26
CA GLY A 68 1.11 6.57 9.95
C GLY A 68 1.15 7.47 11.19
N ASN A 69 0.45 7.10 12.26
CA ASN A 69 0.46 7.80 13.54
C ASN A 69 1.72 7.54 14.38
N TRP A 70 2.44 6.44 14.11
CA TRP A 70 3.62 6.04 14.88
C TRP A 70 4.94 6.59 14.34
N PHE A 71 4.96 7.06 13.09
CA PHE A 71 6.20 7.46 12.42
C PHE A 71 6.10 8.85 11.77
N GLY A 72 7.04 9.71 12.14
CA GLY A 72 7.22 11.06 11.58
C GLY A 72 7.64 11.06 10.09
N LYS A 73 7.74 12.26 9.52
CA LYS A 73 7.85 12.46 8.06
C LYS A 73 9.23 12.14 7.45
N SER A 74 10.32 12.21 8.22
CA SER A 74 11.70 12.20 7.68
C SER A 74 12.15 10.89 7.04
N LYS A 75 11.72 9.72 7.54
CA LYS A 75 12.10 8.39 7.00
C LYS A 75 10.89 7.50 6.72
N ARG A 76 9.76 8.13 6.46
CA ARG A 76 8.47 7.46 6.33
C ARG A 76 8.47 6.49 5.16
N GLY A 77 9.07 6.83 4.03
CA GLY A 77 9.13 5.98 2.85
C GLY A 77 9.87 4.66 3.11
N LEU A 78 11.05 4.71 3.73
CA LEU A 78 11.82 3.52 4.07
C LEU A 78 11.09 2.63 5.10
N ILE A 79 10.57 3.22 6.17
CA ILE A 79 9.86 2.48 7.22
C ILE A 79 8.62 1.80 6.63
N MET A 80 7.82 2.55 5.87
CA MET A 80 6.64 2.03 5.19
C MET A 80 6.99 0.99 4.13
N GLY A 81 8.12 1.14 3.43
CA GLY A 81 8.61 0.16 2.45
C GLY A 81 9.02 -1.17 3.10
N ILE A 82 9.73 -1.12 4.24
CA ILE A 82 10.05 -2.32 5.04
C ILE A 82 8.78 -2.94 5.59
N TRP A 83 7.88 -2.12 6.16
CA TRP A 83 6.61 -2.59 6.69
C TRP A 83 5.80 -3.31 5.60
N ASN A 84 5.67 -2.72 4.40
CA ASN A 84 4.93 -3.31 3.28
C ASN A 84 5.44 -4.69 2.84
N ALA A 85 6.66 -5.11 3.22
CA ALA A 85 7.13 -6.47 2.98
C ALA A 85 6.15 -7.54 3.51
N HIS A 86 5.35 -7.20 4.52
CA HIS A 86 4.29 -8.07 5.04
C HIS A 86 3.29 -8.51 3.96
N THR A 87 3.04 -7.72 2.90
CA THR A 87 2.10 -8.08 1.83
C THR A 87 2.63 -9.26 1.03
N SER A 88 3.90 -9.22 0.65
CA SER A 88 4.58 -10.32 -0.06
C SER A 88 4.68 -11.57 0.81
N VAL A 89 5.02 -11.41 2.10
CA VAL A 89 5.04 -12.53 3.06
C VAL A 89 3.65 -13.15 3.18
N GLY A 90 2.59 -12.34 3.21
CA GLY A 90 1.20 -12.78 3.19
C GLY A 90 0.83 -13.55 1.92
N ASN A 91 1.21 -13.05 0.74
CA ASN A 91 0.97 -13.73 -0.55
C ASN A 91 1.62 -15.11 -0.60
N ILE A 92 2.89 -15.19 -0.21
CA ILE A 92 3.67 -16.43 -0.21
C ILE A 92 3.10 -17.42 0.82
N SER A 93 2.95 -17.00 2.08
CA SER A 93 2.45 -17.87 3.15
C SER A 93 1.01 -18.31 2.91
N GLY A 94 0.14 -17.40 2.45
CA GLY A 94 -1.26 -17.70 2.12
C GLY A 94 -1.37 -18.77 1.03
N SER A 95 -0.58 -18.63 -0.04
CA SER A 95 -0.55 -19.61 -1.13
C SER A 95 -0.01 -20.98 -0.67
N LEU A 96 1.08 -20.99 0.11
CA LEU A 96 1.68 -22.23 0.62
C LEU A 96 0.78 -22.95 1.63
N ILE A 97 0.15 -22.22 2.55
CA ILE A 97 -0.80 -22.77 3.52
C ILE A 97 -2.02 -23.34 2.78
N ALA A 98 -2.61 -22.56 1.86
CA ALA A 98 -3.76 -23.02 1.08
C ALA A 98 -3.43 -24.29 0.28
N ALA A 99 -2.28 -24.33 -0.40
CA ALA A 99 -1.82 -25.49 -1.15
C ALA A 99 -1.56 -26.70 -0.26
N ALA A 100 -0.93 -26.51 0.90
CA ALA A 100 -0.68 -27.59 1.86
C ALA A 100 -1.98 -28.19 2.41
N MET A 101 -3.05 -27.41 2.50
CA MET A 101 -4.35 -27.88 2.97
C MET A 101 -5.19 -28.61 1.91
N LEU A 102 -4.89 -28.45 0.61
CA LEU A 102 -5.64 -29.11 -0.47
C LEU A 102 -5.67 -30.64 -0.35
N LYS A 103 -4.62 -31.25 0.20
CA LYS A 103 -4.57 -32.71 0.44
C LYS A 103 -5.63 -33.23 1.40
N TYR A 104 -6.23 -32.35 2.22
CA TYR A 104 -7.31 -32.68 3.14
C TYR A 104 -8.70 -32.31 2.58
N GLY A 105 -8.76 -31.71 1.39
CA GLY A 105 -9.95 -31.16 0.76
C GLY A 105 -9.88 -29.63 0.64
N TRP A 106 -10.49 -29.09 -0.42
CA TRP A 106 -10.40 -27.66 -0.73
C TRP A 106 -11.01 -26.75 0.34
N SER A 107 -11.94 -27.25 1.16
CA SER A 107 -12.51 -26.48 2.27
C SER A 107 -11.48 -26.06 3.32
N TRP A 108 -10.51 -26.92 3.59
CA TRP A 108 -9.45 -26.64 4.56
C TRP A 108 -8.53 -25.51 4.09
N SER A 109 -8.39 -25.32 2.78
CA SER A 109 -7.65 -24.19 2.19
C SER A 109 -8.30 -22.84 2.48
N PHE A 110 -9.57 -22.80 2.90
CA PHE A 110 -10.27 -21.59 3.33
C PHE A 110 -10.47 -21.55 4.86
N ALA A 111 -10.84 -22.68 5.46
CA ALA A 111 -11.11 -22.76 6.90
C ALA A 111 -9.86 -22.46 7.75
N VAL A 112 -8.70 -23.01 7.39
CA VAL A 112 -7.46 -22.80 8.18
C VAL A 112 -7.02 -21.33 8.12
N PRO A 113 -6.85 -20.70 6.94
CA PRO A 113 -6.54 -19.27 6.90
C PRO A 113 -7.61 -18.39 7.57
N GLY A 114 -8.89 -18.77 7.46
CA GLY A 114 -10.00 -18.08 8.11
C GLY A 114 -9.89 -18.09 9.64
N ILE A 115 -9.58 -19.26 10.23
CA ILE A 115 -9.35 -19.38 11.68
C ILE A 115 -8.11 -18.58 12.08
N MET A 116 -7.02 -18.67 11.31
CA MET A 116 -5.78 -17.94 11.60
C MET A 116 -6.00 -16.42 11.66
N ILE A 117 -6.67 -15.83 10.67
CA ILE A 117 -6.91 -14.38 10.67
C ILE A 117 -7.84 -13.94 11.80
N ALA A 118 -8.82 -14.76 12.19
CA ALA A 118 -9.66 -14.48 13.34
C ALA A 118 -8.88 -14.50 14.66
N LEU A 119 -7.96 -15.47 14.83
CA LEU A 119 -7.07 -15.54 16.00
C LEU A 119 -6.12 -14.34 16.07
N VAL A 120 -5.53 -13.93 14.94
CA VAL A 120 -4.69 -12.73 14.88
C VAL A 120 -5.53 -11.48 15.20
N GLY A 121 -6.79 -11.42 14.74
CA GLY A 121 -7.72 -10.35 15.10
C GLY A 121 -7.96 -10.23 16.61
N LEU A 122 -8.09 -11.36 17.31
CA LEU A 122 -8.19 -11.38 18.77
C LEU A 122 -6.89 -10.88 19.44
N THR A 123 -5.73 -11.29 18.92
CA THR A 123 -4.43 -10.77 19.42
C THR A 123 -4.32 -9.26 19.23
N VAL A 124 -4.75 -8.74 18.08
CA VAL A 124 -4.80 -7.29 17.80
C VAL A 124 -5.69 -6.56 18.79
N PHE A 125 -6.86 -7.12 19.12
CA PHE A 125 -7.75 -6.54 20.13
C PHE A 125 -7.09 -6.40 21.50
N LEU A 126 -6.27 -7.39 21.90
CA LEU A 126 -5.62 -7.40 23.21
C LEU A 126 -4.37 -6.53 23.25
N LEU A 127 -3.61 -6.45 22.16
CA LEU A 127 -2.22 -5.96 22.19
C LEU A 127 -1.94 -4.73 21.33
N LEU A 128 -2.82 -4.25 20.45
CA LEU A 128 -2.48 -3.19 19.50
C LEU A 128 -2.59 -1.77 20.10
N PRO A 129 -1.49 -1.06 20.38
CA PRO A 129 -1.56 0.36 20.71
C PRO A 129 -1.79 1.20 19.44
N VAL A 130 -2.90 1.95 19.41
CA VAL A 130 -3.35 2.68 18.20
C VAL A 130 -2.53 3.94 17.94
N SER A 131 -2.12 4.64 19.00
CA SER A 131 -1.25 5.83 18.92
C SER A 131 -0.22 5.81 20.07
N PRO A 132 0.93 6.49 19.91
CA PRO A 132 1.94 6.62 20.96
C PRO A 132 1.39 7.28 22.25
N ASP A 133 0.39 8.17 22.12
CA ASP A 133 -0.25 8.85 23.26
C ASP A 133 -0.87 7.85 24.26
N VAL A 134 -1.38 6.71 23.76
CA VAL A 134 -2.00 5.66 24.58
C VAL A 134 -0.99 5.02 25.53
N ILE A 135 0.30 5.07 25.22
CA ILE A 135 1.39 4.52 26.04
C ILE A 135 2.13 5.64 26.81
N GLY A 136 1.69 6.89 26.69
CA GLY A 136 2.28 8.03 27.39
C GLY A 136 3.63 8.49 26.82
N ILE A 137 3.93 8.13 25.55
CA ILE A 137 5.05 8.73 24.82
C ILE A 137 4.55 10.06 24.27
N GLN A 138 4.60 11.11 25.08
CA GLN A 138 4.46 12.48 24.56
C GLN A 138 5.67 12.75 23.66
N GLU A 139 5.43 13.00 22.37
CA GLU A 139 6.49 13.46 21.48
C GLU A 139 6.95 14.86 21.92
N ASP A 140 8.13 14.92 22.55
CA ASP A 140 8.92 16.16 22.74
C ASP A 140 9.36 16.81 21.40
N LEU A 141 8.80 16.39 20.25
CA LEU A 141 9.19 16.78 18.90
C LEU A 141 8.40 17.99 18.35
N HIS A 142 7.44 18.52 19.10
CA HIS A 142 6.65 19.70 18.68
C HIS A 142 7.18 21.06 19.15
N PHE A 143 8.32 21.13 19.85
CA PHE A 143 8.96 22.40 20.24
C PHE A 143 10.22 22.67 19.41
N LYS A 144 10.05 23.16 18.18
CA LYS A 144 10.98 24.02 17.45
C LYS A 144 10.36 24.37 16.09
N ASP A 145 9.39 25.28 16.10
CA ASP A 145 9.08 26.17 14.96
C ASP A 145 7.97 27.21 15.25
N SER A 146 7.47 27.31 16.50
CA SER A 146 6.52 28.35 16.91
C SER A 146 7.02 29.23 18.06
N GLU A 147 8.23 29.79 17.93
CA GLU A 147 8.55 31.03 18.66
C GLU A 147 8.48 32.21 17.69
N LYS A 148 7.26 32.67 17.41
CA LYS A 148 6.98 34.09 17.14
C LYS A 148 5.61 34.47 17.69
N THR A 149 5.68 35.12 18.85
CA THR A 149 4.88 36.27 19.28
C THR A 149 3.37 36.07 19.42
N ASP A 150 2.87 36.02 20.66
CA ASP A 150 1.80 36.96 21.03
C ASP A 150 1.76 37.22 22.53
N MET A 151 1.76 38.51 22.87
CA MET A 151 1.50 39.05 24.20
C MET A 151 -0.02 39.12 24.44
N ASP A 152 -0.41 38.87 25.70
CA ASP A 152 -1.62 39.35 26.39
C ASP A 152 -2.98 39.32 25.66
N ALA A 153 -3.84 38.34 25.98
CA ALA A 153 -5.28 38.50 26.31
C ALA A 153 -5.89 37.15 26.81
N PRO A 154 -7.07 37.12 27.46
CA PRO A 154 -7.27 36.54 28.78
C PRO A 154 -7.69 35.06 28.79
N LEU A 155 -7.31 34.39 29.87
CA LEU A 155 -7.87 33.15 30.40
C LEU A 155 -9.40 33.24 30.47
N LEU A 156 -10.13 32.71 29.48
CA LEU A 156 -11.50 32.20 29.55
C LEU A 156 -12.03 31.83 28.15
N GLU A 157 -11.46 30.79 27.53
CA GLU A 157 -12.23 29.95 26.61
C GLU A 157 -12.12 28.50 27.09
N ARG A 158 -13.16 28.10 27.81
CA ARG A 158 -13.51 26.73 28.09
C ARG A 158 -13.46 25.97 26.77
N SER A 159 -12.48 25.07 26.66
CA SER A 159 -12.28 24.12 25.57
C SER A 159 -13.61 23.53 25.09
N SER A 160 -14.19 24.16 24.06
CA SER A 160 -15.07 23.43 23.19
C SER A 160 -14.17 22.43 22.48
N GLU A 161 -14.29 21.16 22.82
CA GLU A 161 -13.80 20.07 22.00
C GLU A 161 -14.29 20.33 20.57
N ALA A 162 -13.43 20.92 19.74
CA ALA A 162 -13.66 20.98 18.33
C ALA A 162 -13.72 19.52 17.88
N LYS A 163 -14.93 18.97 17.76
CA LYS A 163 -15.16 17.70 17.09
C LYS A 163 -14.63 17.87 15.66
N GLU A 164 -13.36 17.55 15.46
CA GLU A 164 -12.72 17.50 14.15
C GLU A 164 -13.61 16.62 13.27
N LYS A 165 -14.25 17.26 12.28
CA LYS A 165 -15.20 16.60 11.39
C LYS A 165 -14.41 15.68 10.46
N ALA A 166 -14.75 14.40 10.44
CA ALA A 166 -14.18 13.46 9.47
C ALA A 166 -14.37 14.01 8.03
N VAL A 167 -13.31 13.96 7.24
CA VAL A 167 -13.29 14.49 5.87
C VAL A 167 -14.21 13.66 4.97
N GLY A 168 -15.02 14.35 4.15
CA GLY A 168 -15.91 13.68 3.20
C GLY A 168 -15.17 13.11 2.00
N PHE A 169 -15.75 12.11 1.31
CA PHE A 169 -15.14 11.51 0.12
C PHE A 169 -14.77 12.54 -0.96
N ILE A 170 -15.66 13.49 -1.27
CA ILE A 170 -15.45 14.50 -2.32
C ILE A 170 -14.33 15.46 -1.92
N GLU A 171 -14.24 15.81 -0.64
CA GLU A 171 -13.20 16.69 -0.11
C GLU A 171 -11.84 16.01 -0.18
N ALA A 172 -11.75 14.75 0.26
CA ALA A 172 -10.53 13.95 0.16
C ALA A 172 -10.10 13.70 -1.30
N TRP A 173 -11.06 13.50 -2.22
CA TRP A 173 -10.77 13.35 -3.66
C TRP A 173 -10.21 14.62 -4.29
N ARG A 174 -10.58 15.80 -3.76
CA ARG A 174 -10.10 17.10 -4.25
C ARG A 174 -8.71 17.48 -3.73
N ILE A 175 -8.15 16.73 -2.78
CA ILE A 175 -6.79 16.97 -2.30
C ILE A 175 -5.81 16.82 -3.48
N PRO A 176 -4.93 17.81 -3.72
CA PRO A 176 -3.96 17.74 -4.80
C PRO A 176 -3.13 16.45 -4.72
N GLY A 177 -3.10 15.69 -5.81
CA GLY A 177 -2.35 14.44 -5.91
C GLY A 177 -3.13 13.17 -5.61
N VAL A 178 -4.23 13.21 -4.84
CA VAL A 178 -5.01 12.00 -4.53
C VAL A 178 -5.52 11.31 -5.78
N ALA A 179 -6.19 12.03 -6.68
CA ALA A 179 -6.74 11.42 -7.90
C ALA A 179 -5.65 10.85 -8.84
N PRO A 180 -4.56 11.59 -9.17
CA PRO A 180 -3.45 11.03 -9.95
C PRO A 180 -2.81 9.78 -9.34
N PHE A 181 -2.55 9.77 -8.03
CA PHE A 181 -1.98 8.60 -7.35
C PHE A 181 -2.96 7.43 -7.24
N ALA A 182 -4.25 7.69 -6.99
CA ALA A 182 -5.28 6.66 -6.96
C ALA A 182 -5.44 5.97 -8.33
N LEU A 183 -5.46 6.74 -9.42
CA LEU A 183 -5.53 6.20 -10.78
C LEU A 183 -4.22 5.53 -11.20
N CYS A 184 -3.06 6.04 -10.77
CA CYS A 184 -1.79 5.34 -10.96
C CYS A 184 -1.81 3.98 -10.26
N LEU A 185 -2.26 3.93 -9.00
CA LEU A 185 -2.35 2.71 -8.21
C LEU A 185 -3.32 1.69 -8.81
N PHE A 186 -4.42 2.14 -9.45
CA PHE A 186 -5.29 1.26 -10.24
C PHE A 186 -4.48 0.43 -11.26
N PHE A 187 -3.68 1.09 -12.09
CA PHE A 187 -2.89 0.41 -13.11
C PHE A 187 -1.71 -0.36 -12.51
N CYS A 188 -1.05 0.14 -11.45
CA CYS A 188 0.00 -0.61 -10.75
C CYS A 188 -0.56 -1.91 -10.15
N LYS A 189 -1.69 -1.87 -9.44
CA LYS A 189 -2.34 -3.08 -8.89
C LYS A 189 -2.84 -4.00 -9.99
N LEU A 190 -3.35 -3.46 -11.11
CA LEU A 190 -3.72 -4.25 -12.28
C LEU A 190 -2.57 -5.13 -12.74
N VAL A 191 -1.37 -4.55 -12.88
CA VAL A 191 -0.17 -5.30 -13.28
C VAL A 191 0.26 -6.28 -12.19
N ALA A 192 0.43 -5.81 -10.95
CA ALA A 192 0.90 -6.63 -9.83
C ALA A 192 0.00 -7.85 -9.56
N TYR A 193 -1.33 -7.65 -9.52
CA TYR A 193 -2.28 -8.74 -9.24
C TYR A 193 -2.44 -9.68 -10.43
N THR A 194 -2.21 -9.21 -11.66
CA THR A 194 -2.13 -10.12 -12.81
C THR A 194 -0.98 -11.11 -12.61
N PHE A 195 0.21 -10.64 -12.21
CA PHE A 195 1.31 -11.54 -11.86
C PHE A 195 0.94 -12.44 -10.68
N LEU A 196 0.37 -11.90 -9.60
CA LEU A 196 0.01 -12.70 -8.42
C LEU A 196 -0.86 -13.92 -8.76
N TYR A 197 -1.87 -13.75 -9.62
CA TYR A 197 -2.81 -14.85 -9.93
C TYR A 197 -2.44 -15.67 -11.16
N TRP A 198 -1.84 -15.05 -12.18
CA TRP A 198 -1.63 -15.70 -13.48
C TRP A 198 -0.18 -16.11 -13.74
N LEU A 199 0.79 -15.62 -12.96
CA LEU A 199 2.20 -15.98 -13.15
C LEU A 199 2.47 -17.48 -12.96
N PRO A 200 1.94 -18.18 -11.94
CA PRO A 200 2.13 -19.62 -11.80
C PRO A 200 1.63 -20.37 -13.04
N PHE A 201 0.42 -20.01 -13.50
CA PHE A 201 -0.21 -20.61 -14.67
C PHE A 201 0.56 -20.31 -15.97
N TYR A 202 1.05 -19.08 -16.14
CA TYR A 202 1.91 -18.70 -17.26
C TYR A 202 3.19 -19.54 -17.31
N ILE A 203 3.84 -19.70 -16.15
CA ILE A 203 5.09 -20.47 -16.02
C ILE A 203 4.85 -21.95 -16.32
N SER A 204 3.76 -22.55 -15.82
CA SER A 204 3.47 -23.97 -16.11
C SER A 204 3.10 -24.23 -17.57
N HIS A 205 2.58 -23.21 -18.28
CA HIS A 205 2.21 -23.30 -19.71
C HIS A 205 3.28 -22.77 -20.68
N THR A 206 4.43 -22.34 -20.18
CA THR A 206 5.54 -21.85 -21.00
C THR A 206 6.74 -22.76 -20.85
N ALA A 207 7.27 -23.28 -21.96
CA ALA A 207 8.48 -24.09 -21.92
C ALA A 207 9.70 -23.20 -21.56
N ILE A 208 10.26 -23.39 -20.37
CA ILE A 208 11.44 -22.66 -19.89
C ILE A 208 12.65 -23.55 -20.11
N GLY A 209 13.60 -23.12 -20.95
CA GLY A 209 14.75 -23.95 -21.34
C GLY A 209 14.34 -25.25 -22.03
N GLY A 210 13.20 -25.25 -22.73
CA GLY A 210 12.65 -26.43 -23.41
C GLY A 210 11.89 -27.40 -22.50
N GLN A 211 11.70 -27.08 -21.21
CA GLN A 211 10.98 -27.94 -20.27
C GLN A 211 9.76 -27.23 -19.68
N TYR A 212 8.69 -28.00 -19.46
CA TYR A 212 7.53 -27.55 -18.73
C TYR A 212 7.69 -27.88 -17.25
N LEU A 213 7.39 -26.91 -16.40
CA LEU A 213 7.40 -27.08 -14.95
C LEU A 213 6.04 -27.63 -14.50
N SER A 214 6.06 -28.46 -13.44
CA SER A 214 4.82 -28.85 -12.76
C SER A 214 4.12 -27.62 -12.17
N ASP A 215 2.80 -27.67 -11.98
CA ASP A 215 2.04 -26.58 -11.37
C ASP A 215 2.57 -26.21 -9.98
N SER A 216 3.01 -27.21 -9.20
CA SER A 216 3.63 -26.98 -7.90
C SER A 216 4.97 -26.24 -8.01
N SER A 217 5.83 -26.66 -8.94
CA SER A 217 7.13 -26.01 -9.16
C SER A 217 6.96 -24.60 -9.70
N ALA A 218 5.98 -24.38 -10.58
CA ALA A 218 5.65 -23.07 -11.12
C ALA A 218 5.13 -22.12 -10.05
N GLY A 219 4.28 -22.61 -9.13
CA GLY A 219 3.82 -21.85 -7.97
C GLY A 219 4.93 -21.48 -6.98
N VAL A 220 5.89 -22.38 -6.73
CA VAL A 220 7.07 -22.06 -5.92
C VAL A 220 7.94 -21.04 -6.64
N LEU A 221 8.18 -21.21 -7.95
CA LEU A 221 9.00 -20.31 -8.74
C LEU A 221 8.41 -18.89 -8.77
N SER A 222 7.08 -18.75 -8.93
CA SER A 222 6.40 -17.44 -8.96
C SER A 222 6.56 -16.63 -7.69
N THR A 223 6.86 -17.25 -6.53
CA THR A 223 7.11 -16.51 -5.27
C THR A 223 8.29 -15.55 -5.38
N LEU A 224 9.23 -15.78 -6.30
CA LEU A 224 10.35 -14.86 -6.54
C LEU A 224 9.91 -13.50 -7.07
N PHE A 225 8.73 -13.41 -7.70
CA PHE A 225 8.12 -12.13 -8.03
C PHE A 225 7.76 -11.32 -6.78
N ASP A 226 7.17 -11.97 -5.77
CA ASP A 226 6.84 -11.34 -4.48
C ASP A 226 8.11 -10.96 -3.71
N VAL A 227 9.16 -11.79 -3.75
CA VAL A 227 10.48 -11.49 -3.15
C VAL A 227 11.12 -10.28 -3.84
N GLY A 228 11.10 -10.23 -5.17
CA GLY A 228 11.50 -9.04 -5.92
C GLY A 228 10.70 -7.81 -5.46
N GLY A 229 9.40 -7.98 -5.24
CA GLY A 229 8.53 -6.92 -4.76
C GLY A 229 8.84 -6.39 -3.37
N VAL A 230 9.30 -7.24 -2.43
CA VAL A 230 9.82 -6.79 -1.12
C VAL A 230 10.99 -5.83 -1.32
N VAL A 231 11.97 -6.25 -2.12
CA VAL A 231 13.15 -5.43 -2.42
C VAL A 231 12.74 -4.14 -3.12
N GLY A 232 11.80 -4.23 -4.07
CA GLY A 232 11.24 -3.08 -4.79
C GLY A 232 10.57 -2.06 -3.88
N GLY A 233 9.74 -2.51 -2.93
CA GLY A 233 9.07 -1.62 -1.97
C GLY A 233 10.05 -0.90 -1.05
N ILE A 234 11.07 -1.61 -0.53
CA ILE A 234 12.12 -1.02 0.30
C ILE A 234 12.94 -0.01 -0.50
N LEU A 235 13.38 -0.37 -1.71
CA LEU A 235 14.15 0.52 -2.58
C LEU A 235 13.36 1.76 -2.99
N ALA A 236 12.10 1.60 -3.40
CA ALA A 236 11.23 2.73 -3.76
C ALA A 236 11.02 3.66 -2.56
N GLY A 237 10.79 3.11 -1.37
CA GLY A 237 10.70 3.88 -0.13
C GLY A 237 11.98 4.66 0.18
N HIS A 238 13.12 3.98 0.13
CA HIS A 238 14.44 4.56 0.38
C HIS A 238 14.80 5.66 -0.62
N ILE A 239 14.70 5.37 -1.92
CA ILE A 239 14.99 6.33 -3.00
C ILE A 239 14.06 7.53 -2.89
N SER A 240 12.78 7.30 -2.60
CA SER A 240 11.80 8.38 -2.48
C SER A 240 12.09 9.31 -1.30
N ASP A 241 12.55 8.79 -0.16
CA ASP A 241 12.98 9.60 0.98
C ASP A 241 14.28 10.36 0.67
N HIS A 242 15.25 9.70 0.03
CA HIS A 242 16.53 10.32 -0.33
C HIS A 242 16.38 11.43 -1.37
N LEU A 243 15.52 11.22 -2.36
CA LEU A 243 15.21 12.23 -3.36
C LEU A 243 14.23 13.26 -2.83
N ASP A 244 13.47 12.97 -1.76
CA ASP A 244 12.32 13.74 -1.31
C ASP A 244 11.35 14.03 -2.48
N ALA A 245 11.08 12.98 -3.28
CA ALA A 245 10.26 13.04 -4.49
C ALA A 245 9.51 11.71 -4.67
N ARG A 246 8.23 11.71 -4.31
CA ARG A 246 7.38 10.52 -4.28
C ARG A 246 6.88 10.17 -5.68
N ALA A 247 6.39 11.17 -6.42
CA ALA A 247 5.87 10.97 -7.77
C ALA A 247 6.99 10.62 -8.75
N LEU A 248 8.15 11.27 -8.68
CA LEU A 248 9.31 10.97 -9.51
C LEU A 248 9.75 9.52 -9.31
N THR A 249 9.91 9.08 -8.06
CA THR A 249 10.34 7.72 -7.75
C THR A 249 9.33 6.68 -8.27
N ALA A 250 8.03 6.89 -8.01
CA ALA A 250 6.97 6.00 -8.48
C ALA A 250 6.92 5.92 -10.03
N ALA A 251 7.02 7.07 -10.70
CA ALA A 251 7.02 7.15 -12.16
C ALA A 251 8.26 6.47 -12.76
N SER A 252 9.45 6.69 -12.19
CA SER A 252 10.69 6.05 -12.66
C SER A 252 10.59 4.53 -12.60
N PHE A 253 10.15 3.96 -11.48
CA PHE A 253 9.96 2.51 -11.37
C PHE A 253 8.94 1.99 -12.38
N THR A 254 7.82 2.70 -12.54
CA THR A 254 6.74 2.33 -13.45
C THR A 254 7.21 2.35 -14.92
N PHE A 255 7.95 3.37 -15.34
CA PHE A 255 8.52 3.43 -16.69
C PHE A 255 9.60 2.36 -16.89
N SER A 256 10.42 2.08 -15.88
CA SER A 256 11.42 1.00 -15.92
C SER A 256 10.77 -0.40 -15.93
N ALA A 257 9.55 -0.56 -15.42
CA ALA A 257 8.83 -1.83 -15.49
C ALA A 257 8.47 -2.22 -16.94
N ILE A 258 8.27 -1.26 -17.85
CA ILE A 258 7.93 -1.53 -19.26
C ILE A 258 9.00 -2.38 -19.97
N PRO A 259 10.28 -1.96 -20.03
CA PRO A 259 11.32 -2.80 -20.63
C PRO A 259 11.54 -4.11 -19.85
N ALA A 260 11.37 -4.12 -18.53
CA ALA A 260 11.46 -5.36 -17.74
C ALA A 260 10.39 -6.39 -18.14
N LEU A 261 9.13 -5.95 -18.29
CA LEU A 261 8.03 -6.77 -18.79
C LEU A 261 8.28 -7.28 -20.21
N PHE A 262 8.78 -6.41 -21.08
CA PHE A 262 9.16 -6.80 -22.44
C PHE A 262 10.25 -7.88 -22.44
N PHE A 263 11.32 -7.67 -21.69
CA PHE A 263 12.42 -8.63 -21.61
C PHE A 263 12.00 -9.94 -20.94
N TYR A 264 11.17 -9.91 -19.90
CA TYR A 264 10.62 -11.13 -19.30
C TYR A 264 9.81 -11.94 -20.31
N ARG A 265 9.03 -11.28 -21.18
CA ARG A 265 8.28 -11.97 -22.24
C ARG A 265 9.18 -12.63 -23.28
N ILE A 266 10.24 -11.94 -23.73
CA ILE A 266 11.10 -12.42 -24.83
C ILE A 266 12.14 -13.43 -24.35
N TYR A 267 12.75 -13.17 -23.19
CA TYR A 267 13.91 -13.93 -22.70
C TYR A 267 13.60 -14.83 -21.50
N GLY A 268 12.45 -14.64 -20.84
CA GLY A 268 12.08 -15.42 -19.66
C GLY A 268 11.85 -16.91 -19.93
N SER A 269 11.66 -17.33 -21.19
CA SER A 269 11.56 -18.74 -21.58
C SER A 269 12.88 -19.37 -22.00
N VAL A 270 13.97 -18.60 -22.14
CA VAL A 270 15.24 -19.08 -22.69
C VAL A 270 15.93 -20.05 -21.74
N SER A 271 15.98 -19.73 -20.45
CA SER A 271 16.53 -20.60 -19.41
C SER A 271 15.90 -20.27 -18.05
N LEU A 272 16.02 -21.21 -17.11
CA LEU A 272 15.52 -21.00 -15.74
C LEU A 272 16.22 -19.82 -15.07
N THR A 273 17.52 -19.62 -15.31
CA THR A 273 18.28 -18.49 -14.76
C THR A 273 17.75 -17.15 -15.27
N TRP A 274 17.49 -17.04 -16.58
CA TRP A 274 16.90 -15.83 -17.16
C TRP A 274 15.49 -15.59 -16.66
N ASN A 275 14.69 -16.65 -16.50
CA ASN A 275 13.37 -16.57 -15.91
C ASN A 275 13.42 -15.98 -14.50
N ILE A 276 14.24 -16.56 -13.63
CA ILE A 276 14.42 -16.13 -12.23
C ILE A 276 14.86 -14.67 -12.17
N ALA A 277 15.92 -14.31 -12.89
CA ALA A 277 16.50 -12.96 -12.83
C ALA A 277 15.50 -11.89 -13.31
N LEU A 278 14.86 -12.12 -14.47
CA LEU A 278 13.93 -11.16 -15.04
C LEU A 278 12.61 -11.09 -14.26
N MET A 279 12.13 -12.21 -13.71
CA MET A 279 10.96 -12.23 -12.83
C MET A 279 11.20 -11.45 -11.54
N PHE A 280 12.37 -11.63 -10.92
CA PHE A 280 12.77 -10.87 -9.73
C PHE A 280 12.85 -9.36 -10.02
N VAL A 281 13.50 -8.96 -11.11
CA VAL A 281 13.59 -7.55 -11.54
C VAL A 281 12.22 -6.98 -11.87
N THR A 282 11.37 -7.74 -12.56
CA THR A 282 10.00 -7.32 -12.86
C THR A 282 9.18 -7.15 -11.58
N GLY A 283 9.27 -8.08 -10.64
CA GLY A 283 8.63 -7.98 -9.33
C GLY A 283 9.07 -6.74 -8.56
N MET A 284 10.37 -6.44 -8.56
CA MET A 284 10.93 -5.24 -7.95
C MET A 284 10.35 -3.95 -8.54
N LEU A 285 10.35 -3.83 -9.87
CA LEU A 285 9.92 -2.61 -10.55
C LEU A 285 8.40 -2.42 -10.54
N VAL A 286 7.62 -3.52 -10.59
CA VAL A 286 6.15 -3.48 -10.57
C VAL A 286 5.62 -3.21 -9.16
N ASN A 287 6.16 -3.89 -8.13
CA ASN A 287 5.63 -3.77 -6.77
C ASN A 287 6.19 -2.55 -6.01
N GLY A 288 7.35 -2.00 -6.41
CA GLY A 288 7.90 -0.77 -5.83
C GLY A 288 6.92 0.41 -5.80
N PRO A 289 6.35 0.86 -6.95
CA PRO A 289 5.40 1.96 -6.98
C PRO A 289 4.07 1.58 -6.31
N TYR A 290 3.63 0.32 -6.43
CA TYR A 290 2.48 -0.19 -5.69
C TYR A 290 2.65 0.02 -4.18
N ALA A 291 3.77 -0.46 -3.61
CA ALA A 291 4.10 -0.35 -2.19
C ALA A 291 4.24 1.11 -1.76
N LEU A 292 4.99 1.93 -2.51
CA LEU A 292 5.23 3.33 -2.19
C LEU A 292 3.93 4.14 -2.15
N ILE A 293 3.05 3.93 -3.14
CA ILE A 293 1.79 4.69 -3.25
C ILE A 293 0.79 4.27 -2.17
N THR A 294 0.62 2.97 -1.97
CA THR A 294 -0.38 2.45 -1.00
C THR A 294 0.00 2.75 0.45
N THR A 295 1.29 2.97 0.73
CA THR A 295 1.79 3.25 2.08
C THR A 295 2.17 4.72 2.26
N ALA A 296 3.41 5.10 1.92
CA ALA A 296 3.99 6.40 2.21
C ALA A 296 3.22 7.55 1.56
N VAL A 297 2.84 7.44 0.28
CA VAL A 297 2.07 8.51 -0.40
C VAL A 297 0.69 8.66 0.20
N SER A 298 0.00 7.56 0.51
CA SER A 298 -1.30 7.61 1.15
C SER A 298 -1.22 8.25 2.54
N ALA A 299 -0.15 7.96 3.29
CA ALA A 299 0.13 8.60 4.58
C ALA A 299 0.48 10.08 4.46
N ASP A 300 1.27 10.48 3.47
CA ASP A 300 1.67 11.87 3.25
C ASP A 300 0.47 12.72 2.79
N LEU A 301 -0.35 12.20 1.87
CA LEU A 301 -1.58 12.87 1.43
C LEU A 301 -2.65 12.92 2.52
N GLY A 302 -2.74 11.89 3.36
CA GLY A 302 -3.62 11.85 4.53
C GLY A 302 -3.21 12.82 5.64
N THR A 303 -1.97 13.32 5.61
CA THR A 303 -1.42 14.30 6.57
C THR A 303 -1.04 15.63 5.90
N HIS A 304 -1.62 15.90 4.72
CA HIS A 304 -1.33 17.07 3.89
C HIS A 304 -1.80 18.37 4.56
N SER A 305 -1.08 19.48 4.34
CA SER A 305 -1.33 20.79 4.97
C SER A 305 -2.72 21.37 4.67
N SER A 306 -3.31 21.02 3.52
CA SER A 306 -4.69 21.40 3.15
C SER A 306 -5.76 20.84 4.10
N LEU A 307 -5.39 19.94 5.00
CA LEU A 307 -6.29 19.31 5.97
C LEU A 307 -6.30 20.03 7.33
N ASN A 308 -5.57 21.15 7.50
CA ASN A 308 -5.56 21.97 8.70
C ASN A 308 -5.37 21.19 10.02
N GLY A 309 -4.53 20.16 10.03
CA GLY A 309 -4.25 19.34 11.22
C GLY A 309 -5.27 18.24 11.53
N ASN A 310 -6.30 18.05 10.69
CA ASN A 310 -7.30 16.99 10.87
C ASN A 310 -6.70 15.60 10.59
N SER A 311 -6.14 14.98 11.62
CA SER A 311 -5.55 13.64 11.59
C SER A 311 -6.54 12.54 11.18
N ARG A 312 -7.86 12.79 11.29
CA ARG A 312 -8.96 11.91 10.87
C ARG A 312 -9.30 11.97 9.38
N ALA A 313 -8.36 12.33 8.52
CA ALA A 313 -8.49 12.21 7.07
C ALA A 313 -7.67 11.06 6.48
N LEU A 314 -6.73 10.52 7.26
CA LEU A 314 -5.76 9.54 6.82
C LEU A 314 -6.41 8.23 6.37
N ALA A 315 -7.37 7.70 7.13
CA ALA A 315 -8.04 6.46 6.75
C ALA A 315 -8.93 6.68 5.51
N THR A 316 -9.62 7.81 5.38
CA THR A 316 -10.40 8.15 4.18
C THR A 316 -9.51 8.29 2.94
N VAL A 317 -8.41 9.05 2.99
CA VAL A 317 -7.50 9.23 1.84
C VAL A 317 -6.88 7.90 1.43
N THR A 318 -6.40 7.11 2.40
CA THR A 318 -5.87 5.77 2.15
C THR A 318 -6.92 4.86 1.53
N ALA A 319 -8.16 4.89 2.02
CA ALA A 319 -9.25 4.10 1.48
C ALA A 319 -9.66 4.52 0.06
N ILE A 320 -9.52 5.79 -0.30
CA ILE A 320 -9.76 6.28 -1.66
C ILE A 320 -8.70 5.74 -2.62
N ILE A 321 -7.43 5.90 -2.24
CA ILE A 321 -6.30 5.49 -3.06
C ILE A 321 -6.32 3.96 -3.22
N ASP A 322 -6.36 3.22 -2.10
CA ASP A 322 -6.32 1.77 -2.11
C ASP A 322 -7.62 1.14 -2.64
N GLY A 323 -8.76 1.78 -2.38
CA GLY A 323 -10.05 1.39 -2.95
C GLY A 323 -10.06 1.46 -4.47
N THR A 324 -9.51 2.54 -5.04
CA THR A 324 -9.34 2.69 -6.50
C THR A 324 -8.36 1.65 -7.04
N GLY A 325 -7.23 1.44 -6.33
CA GLY A 325 -6.28 0.37 -6.63
C GLY A 325 -6.92 -1.02 -6.69
N SER A 326 -7.82 -1.32 -5.75
CA SER A 326 -8.50 -2.61 -5.64
C SER A 326 -9.43 -2.91 -6.81
N ILE A 327 -9.98 -1.88 -7.48
CA ILE A 327 -10.70 -2.07 -8.74
C ILE A 327 -9.73 -2.58 -9.82
N GLY A 328 -8.53 -2.01 -9.90
CA GLY A 328 -7.48 -2.47 -10.83
C GLY A 328 -7.05 -3.91 -10.55
N ALA A 329 -6.91 -4.27 -9.27
CA ALA A 329 -6.62 -5.63 -8.82
C ALA A 329 -7.70 -6.66 -9.22
N ALA A 330 -8.95 -6.24 -9.38
CA ALA A 330 -10.04 -7.09 -9.89
C ALA A 330 -10.06 -7.14 -11.43
N VAL A 331 -9.90 -5.99 -12.08
CA VAL A 331 -9.98 -5.84 -13.54
C VAL A 331 -8.82 -6.55 -14.24
N GLY A 332 -7.58 -6.44 -13.74
CA GLY A 332 -6.40 -7.01 -14.38
C GLY A 332 -6.44 -8.53 -14.57
N PRO A 333 -6.61 -9.31 -13.49
CA PRO A 333 -6.76 -10.75 -13.57
C PRO A 333 -7.98 -11.18 -14.40
N LEU A 334 -9.10 -10.45 -14.33
CA LEU A 334 -10.29 -10.71 -15.14
C LEU A 334 -9.99 -10.58 -16.64
N LEU A 335 -9.39 -9.45 -17.06
CA LEU A 335 -9.01 -9.23 -18.45
C LEU A 335 -7.97 -10.26 -18.91
N THR A 336 -7.00 -10.58 -18.06
CA THR A 336 -5.99 -11.61 -18.33
C THR A 336 -6.62 -12.96 -18.64
N GLY A 337 -7.68 -13.34 -17.92
CA GLY A 337 -8.40 -14.59 -18.21
C GLY A 337 -8.97 -14.65 -19.63
N TYR A 338 -9.56 -13.54 -20.11
CA TYR A 338 -10.09 -13.49 -21.47
C TYR A 338 -9.00 -13.36 -22.55
N ILE A 339 -7.95 -12.59 -22.28
CA ILE A 339 -6.90 -12.28 -23.26
C ILE A 339 -5.90 -13.45 -23.40
N SER A 340 -5.56 -14.12 -22.30
CA SER A 340 -4.63 -15.26 -22.28
C SER A 340 -5.11 -16.43 -23.13
N ALA A 341 -6.43 -16.62 -23.25
CA ALA A 341 -7.04 -17.61 -24.15
C ALA A 341 -6.65 -17.42 -25.62
N ARG A 342 -6.27 -16.19 -26.02
CA ARG A 342 -5.82 -15.87 -27.38
C ARG A 342 -4.31 -15.78 -27.48
N SER A 343 -3.67 -15.01 -26.60
CA SER A 343 -2.23 -14.80 -26.65
C SER A 343 -1.66 -14.23 -25.35
N TRP A 344 -0.63 -14.88 -24.82
CA TRP A 344 0.19 -14.32 -23.75
C TRP A 344 0.94 -13.06 -24.17
N SER A 345 1.29 -12.90 -25.45
CA SER A 345 1.90 -11.65 -25.92
C SER A 345 0.93 -10.48 -25.76
N ALA A 346 -0.37 -10.68 -26.02
CA ALA A 346 -1.39 -9.66 -25.81
C ALA A 346 -1.57 -9.31 -24.33
N VAL A 347 -1.47 -10.28 -23.41
CA VAL A 347 -1.47 -10.03 -21.97
C VAL A 347 -0.28 -9.12 -21.59
N PHE A 348 0.93 -9.46 -22.02
CA PHE A 348 2.11 -8.63 -21.74
C PHE A 348 2.01 -7.23 -22.35
N THR A 349 1.44 -7.09 -23.54
CA THR A 349 1.15 -5.76 -24.14
C THR A 349 0.17 -4.96 -23.29
N MET A 350 -0.91 -5.58 -22.79
CA MET A 350 -1.84 -4.93 -21.87
C MET A 350 -1.14 -4.45 -20.59
N LEU A 351 -0.24 -5.27 -20.03
CA LEU A 351 0.51 -4.92 -18.81
C LEU A 351 1.47 -3.76 -19.05
N MET A 352 2.20 -3.76 -20.17
CA MET A 352 3.07 -2.65 -20.57
C MET A 352 2.27 -1.37 -20.84
N ALA A 353 1.13 -1.45 -21.52
CA ALA A 353 0.25 -0.31 -21.74
C ALA A 353 -0.30 0.24 -20.41
N SER A 354 -0.66 -0.63 -19.48
CA SER A 354 -1.12 -0.25 -18.13
C SER A 354 -0.01 0.49 -17.37
N ALA A 355 1.22 -0.03 -17.38
CA ALA A 355 2.37 0.65 -16.78
C ALA A 355 2.64 2.02 -17.44
N LEU A 356 2.57 2.11 -18.77
CA LEU A 356 2.71 3.39 -19.48
C LEU A 356 1.67 4.41 -19.02
N VAL A 357 0.39 4.02 -18.98
CA VAL A 357 -0.69 4.91 -18.52
C VAL A 357 -0.49 5.32 -17.05
N ALA A 358 -0.06 4.39 -16.19
CA ALA A 358 0.26 4.68 -14.79
C ALA A 358 1.34 5.76 -14.64
N GLY A 359 2.43 5.67 -15.42
CA GLY A 359 3.50 6.67 -15.41
C GLY A 359 3.05 8.03 -15.98
N LEU A 360 2.25 8.01 -17.06
CA LEU A 360 1.71 9.25 -17.66
C LEU A 360 0.82 10.02 -16.69
N LEU A 361 -0.01 9.33 -15.89
CA LEU A 361 -0.86 9.96 -14.87
C LEU A 361 -0.07 10.73 -13.81
N LEU A 362 1.16 10.30 -13.49
CA LEU A 362 2.03 10.98 -12.53
C LEU A 362 2.83 12.13 -13.15
N THR A 363 2.86 12.27 -14.48
CA THR A 363 3.80 13.18 -15.17
C THR A 363 3.68 14.63 -14.69
N ARG A 364 2.46 15.12 -14.43
CA ARG A 364 2.28 16.49 -13.91
C ARG A 364 2.88 16.68 -12.51
N LEU A 365 2.73 15.68 -11.64
CA LEU A 365 3.32 15.72 -10.30
C LEU A 365 4.85 15.61 -10.37
N VAL A 366 5.36 14.77 -11.26
CA VAL A 366 6.82 14.66 -11.51
C VAL A 366 7.40 16.00 -11.94
N VAL A 367 6.75 16.69 -12.88
CA VAL A 367 7.20 18.03 -13.32
C VAL A 367 7.19 19.01 -12.16
N ALA A 368 6.15 19.02 -11.33
CA ALA A 368 6.08 19.89 -10.16
C ALA A 368 7.20 19.60 -9.14
N GLU A 369 7.47 18.33 -8.82
CA GLU A 369 8.55 17.92 -7.91
C GLU A 369 9.94 18.30 -8.46
N VAL A 370 10.17 18.10 -9.76
CA VAL A 370 11.45 18.45 -10.41
C VAL A 370 11.67 19.96 -10.41
N VAL A 371 10.64 20.74 -10.77
CA VAL A 371 10.72 22.21 -10.78
C VAL A 371 11.02 22.75 -9.37
N ALA A 372 10.28 22.30 -8.36
CA ALA A 372 10.50 22.71 -6.97
C ALA A 372 11.93 22.45 -6.49
N LYS A 373 12.54 21.32 -6.90
CA LYS A 373 13.93 20.99 -6.57
C LYS A 373 14.97 21.77 -7.37
N MET A 374 14.67 22.12 -8.62
CA MET A 374 15.53 23.00 -9.39
C MET A 374 15.55 24.42 -8.80
N GLU A 375 14.41 24.89 -8.30
CA GLU A 375 14.30 26.18 -7.62
C GLU A 375 15.03 26.20 -6.28
N SER A 376 14.88 25.16 -5.45
CA SER A 376 15.59 25.08 -4.17
C SER A 376 17.12 25.02 -4.33
N ARG A 377 17.62 24.41 -5.40
CA ARG A 377 19.05 24.41 -5.75
C ARG A 377 19.55 25.76 -6.28
N ARG A 378 18.67 26.62 -6.78
CA ARG A 378 19.00 27.95 -7.32
C ARG A 378 18.93 29.05 -6.26
N ALA A 379 18.28 28.80 -5.12
CA ALA A 379 18.22 29.76 -4.03
C ALA A 379 19.64 30.01 -3.46
N PRO A 380 20.10 31.28 -3.34
CA PRO A 380 21.37 31.58 -2.70
C PRO A 380 21.35 31.12 -1.24
N ALA A 381 22.47 30.58 -0.76
CA ALA A 381 22.63 30.26 0.66
C ALA A 381 22.33 31.51 1.51
N PRO A 382 21.61 31.38 2.64
CA PRO A 382 21.35 32.53 3.51
C PRO A 382 22.68 33.18 3.88
N ALA A 383 22.77 34.49 3.68
CA ALA A 383 23.96 35.27 4.03
C ALA A 383 24.21 35.10 5.55
N ALA A 384 25.47 34.93 5.94
CA ALA A 384 25.90 34.67 7.31
C ALA A 384 25.64 35.84 8.30
N GLY A 385 24.76 36.79 7.97
CA GLY A 385 24.48 38.01 8.75
C GLY A 385 23.20 37.97 9.59
N ASP A 386 22.30 37.00 9.40
CA ASP A 386 21.01 36.92 10.12
C ASP A 386 21.03 35.92 11.29
N LEU A 387 22.18 35.77 11.97
CA LEU A 387 22.19 35.16 13.30
C LEU A 387 21.79 36.25 14.30
N PRO A 388 20.72 36.08 15.09
CA PRO A 388 20.44 37.01 16.18
C PRO A 388 21.64 37.01 17.13
N MET A 389 22.33 38.15 17.21
CA MET A 389 23.35 38.40 18.22
C MET A 389 22.73 38.12 19.59
N SER A 390 23.17 37.05 20.24
CA SER A 390 22.86 36.81 21.64
C SER A 390 23.40 38.00 22.43
N THR A 391 22.51 38.87 22.91
CA THR A 391 22.82 39.89 23.89
C THR A 391 23.21 39.20 25.19
N THR A 392 24.50 38.92 25.33
CA THR A 392 25.09 38.46 26.58
C THR A 392 24.89 39.57 27.62
N THR A 393 23.88 39.40 28.46
CA THR A 393 23.65 40.28 29.60
C THR A 393 24.75 39.96 30.62
N THR A 394 25.71 40.88 30.75
CA THR A 394 26.69 40.87 31.84
C THR A 394 25.94 41.08 33.15
N MET A 395 25.85 40.03 33.98
CA MET A 395 25.51 40.19 35.38
C MET A 395 26.74 40.71 36.11
N ASP A 396 26.71 42.01 36.42
CA ASP A 396 27.51 42.58 37.50
C ASP A 396 26.91 42.19 38.85
N GLU A 397 27.84 41.89 39.76
CA GLU A 397 27.77 41.53 41.18
C GLU A 397 26.97 42.52 42.06
N PRO A 398 26.61 42.18 43.33
CA PRO A 398 27.60 41.95 44.40
C PRO A 398 27.41 40.70 45.27
#